data_AF-A0A7S3U4G4-F1
#
_entry.id   AF-A0A7S3U4G4-F1
#
_cell.length_a   1.000
_cell.length_b   1.000
_cell.length_c   1.000
_cell.angle_alpha   90.00
_cell.angle_beta   90.00
_cell.angle_gamma   90.00
#
_symmetry.space_group_name_H-M   'P 1'
#
loop_
_entity.id
_entity.type
_entity.pdbx_description
1 polymer ?
#
loop_
_entity_poly.entity_id
_entity_poly.type
_entity_poly.pdbx_seq_one_letter_code
_entity_poly.pdbx_strand_id
1 'polypeptide(L)'
;MTDSINVKVQNPGTIEDGKCHTGLAPGFPNRLIATFVCGVWTTAAATLLIDNNQRSSYHSYAVAVGVGGIVLPLLALLQLKFGKGSMDKEITTIKEEAITVQKIWAILLVLWWGFGAFFGTFKAPFVATTNGYFALWAGFVFSLMGLADVMEGVASKMKGAKVGSPARGLIFAAVVLLIALIPYVENSNGAFFGESVFGMVSSAVTIVVALGLIFLDNLEHKIAQAVSAVLALLWLATAGILTFRGPFLLTGNGFFASYAGLFMAFQICSQAFLEKQ
;
A
#
# COMPACT_ATOMS: atom_id res chain seq x y z
N MET A 1 -13.99 56.68 2.85
CA MET A 1 -12.66 56.07 3.02
C MET A 1 -12.84 54.60 2.75
N THR A 2 -12.39 54.16 1.59
CA THR A 2 -12.52 52.81 1.04
C THR A 2 -11.33 51.98 1.50
N ASP A 3 -11.58 50.99 2.34
CA ASP A 3 -10.58 49.99 2.71
C ASP A 3 -10.30 49.08 1.52
N SER A 4 -9.05 49.11 1.06
CA SER A 4 -8.55 48.27 -0.02
C SER A 4 -8.22 46.89 0.52
N ILE A 5 -8.98 45.89 0.09
CA ILE A 5 -8.68 44.47 0.30
C ILE A 5 -7.42 44.15 -0.51
N ASN A 6 -6.31 43.97 0.19
CA ASN A 6 -5.04 43.57 -0.38
C ASN A 6 -5.08 42.06 -0.69
N VAL A 7 -5.60 41.70 -1.87
CA VAL A 7 -5.52 40.33 -2.39
C VAL A 7 -4.08 40.08 -2.80
N LYS A 8 -3.33 39.35 -1.97
CA LYS A 8 -2.03 38.80 -2.35
C LYS A 8 -2.27 37.75 -3.44
N VAL A 9 -2.16 38.16 -4.70
CA VAL A 9 -2.02 37.22 -5.82
C VAL A 9 -0.65 36.59 -5.69
N GLN A 10 -0.60 35.36 -5.18
CA GLN A 10 0.62 34.57 -5.15
C GLN A 10 0.93 34.18 -6.60
N ASN A 11 1.92 34.85 -7.19
CA ASN A 11 2.41 34.53 -8.53
C ASN A 11 2.94 33.08 -8.55
N PRO A 12 2.43 32.19 -9.42
CA PRO A 12 2.99 30.85 -9.58
C PRO A 12 4.26 30.95 -10.41
N GLY A 13 5.38 31.26 -9.76
CA GLY A 13 6.68 31.37 -10.42
C GLY A 13 7.65 32.31 -9.71
N THR A 14 7.92 32.07 -8.42
CA THR A 14 9.08 32.67 -7.77
C THR A 14 10.33 31.87 -8.12
N ILE A 15 11.19 32.46 -8.96
CA ILE A 15 12.57 32.03 -9.16
C ILE A 15 13.33 32.45 -7.89
N GLU A 16 13.38 31.57 -6.89
CA GLU A 16 14.46 31.61 -5.90
C GLU A 16 15.62 30.78 -6.45
N ASP A 17 16.84 31.33 -6.40
CA ASP A 17 18.13 30.66 -6.67
C ASP A 17 18.46 30.22 -8.10
N GLY A 18 17.79 30.73 -9.14
CA GLY A 18 18.15 30.43 -10.54
C GLY A 18 17.95 28.96 -10.93
N LYS A 19 17.30 28.16 -10.08
CA LYS A 19 16.81 26.83 -10.41
C LYS A 19 15.36 26.96 -10.85
N CYS A 20 15.05 26.47 -12.04
CA CYS A 20 13.67 26.27 -12.45
C CYS A 20 13.07 25.21 -11.53
N HIS A 21 12.36 25.64 -10.49
CA HIS A 21 11.50 24.77 -9.70
C HIS A 21 10.33 24.38 -10.59
N THR A 22 10.50 23.32 -11.38
CA THR A 22 9.37 22.55 -11.88
C THR A 22 8.61 22.14 -10.62
N GLY A 23 7.35 22.52 -10.41
CA GLY A 23 6.56 22.16 -9.22
C GLY A 23 6.28 20.65 -9.08
N LEU A 24 7.03 19.85 -9.83
CA LEU A 24 6.99 18.43 -9.96
C LEU A 24 7.75 17.77 -8.82
N ALA A 25 7.11 16.82 -8.16
CA ALA A 25 7.77 16.00 -7.15
C ALA A 25 8.95 15.22 -7.76
N PRO A 26 10.19 15.32 -7.23
CA PRO A 26 11.39 14.76 -7.86
C PRO A 26 11.33 13.24 -8.08
N GLY A 27 10.66 12.51 -7.19
CA GLY A 27 10.53 11.05 -7.28
C GLY A 27 9.49 10.60 -8.30
N PHE A 28 8.49 11.43 -8.60
CA PHE A 28 7.28 11.02 -9.31
C PHE A 28 7.54 10.45 -10.72
N PRO A 29 8.40 11.04 -11.57
CA PRO A 29 8.73 10.47 -12.88
C PRO A 29 9.32 9.06 -12.80
N ASN A 30 10.18 8.80 -11.81
CA ASN A 30 10.77 7.48 -11.61
C ASN A 30 9.72 6.45 -11.19
N ARG A 31 8.70 6.86 -10.40
CA ARG A 31 7.57 5.99 -10.03
C ARG A 31 6.70 5.65 -11.23
N LEU A 32 6.49 6.59 -12.16
CA LEU A 32 5.78 6.33 -13.41
C LEU A 32 6.53 5.30 -14.27
N ILE A 33 7.85 5.42 -14.41
CA ILE A 33 8.65 4.43 -15.15
C ILE A 33 8.57 3.05 -14.47
N ALA A 34 8.68 3.00 -13.15
CA ALA A 34 8.61 1.74 -12.41
C ALA A 34 7.24 1.06 -12.57
N THR A 35 6.15 1.82 -12.48
CA THR A 35 4.79 1.29 -12.72
C THR A 35 4.59 0.85 -14.18
N PHE A 36 5.14 1.57 -15.16
CA PHE A 36 5.15 1.15 -16.56
C PHE A 36 5.81 -0.23 -16.74
N VAL A 37 7.00 -0.43 -16.14
CA VAL A 37 7.71 -1.73 -16.19
C VAL A 37 6.88 -2.84 -15.53
N CYS A 38 6.22 -2.54 -14.41
CA CYS A 38 5.29 -3.48 -13.78
C CYS A 38 4.12 -3.86 -14.71
N GLY A 39 3.61 -2.90 -15.50
CA GLY A 39 2.56 -3.12 -16.49
C GLY A 39 3.00 -4.10 -17.59
N VAL A 40 4.21 -3.90 -18.13
CA VAL A 40 4.81 -4.80 -19.13
C VAL A 40 4.91 -6.23 -18.59
N TRP A 41 5.44 -6.39 -17.38
CA TRP A 41 5.63 -7.71 -16.78
C TRP A 41 4.31 -8.39 -16.42
N THR A 42 3.34 -7.62 -15.89
CA THR A 42 1.99 -8.13 -15.59
C THR A 42 1.31 -8.62 -16.86
N THR A 43 1.40 -7.86 -17.95
CA THR A 43 0.82 -8.22 -19.25
C THR A 43 1.46 -9.51 -19.79
N ALA A 44 2.79 -9.57 -19.80
CA ALA A 44 3.52 -10.75 -20.27
C ALA A 44 3.15 -12.00 -19.44
N ALA A 45 3.18 -11.89 -18.11
CA ALA A 45 2.85 -12.99 -17.21
C ALA A 45 1.39 -13.46 -17.36
N ALA A 46 0.44 -12.53 -17.53
CA ALA A 46 -0.97 -12.88 -17.67
C ALA A 46 -1.28 -13.55 -19.02
N THR A 47 -0.69 -13.05 -20.12
CA THR A 47 -0.91 -13.61 -21.46
C THR A 47 -0.38 -15.04 -21.57
N LEU A 48 0.79 -15.33 -20.99
CA LEU A 48 1.36 -16.68 -20.98
C LEU A 48 0.45 -17.72 -20.28
N LEU A 49 -0.43 -17.29 -19.38
CA LEU A 49 -1.37 -18.18 -18.71
C LEU A 49 -2.65 -18.43 -19.55
N ILE A 50 -3.03 -17.48 -20.42
CA ILE A 50 -4.20 -17.63 -21.31
C ILE A 50 -3.92 -18.68 -22.39
N ASP A 51 -2.70 -18.72 -22.93
CA ASP A 51 -2.31 -19.66 -23.98
C ASP A 51 -2.37 -21.13 -23.50
N ASN A 52 -2.31 -21.36 -22.18
CA ASN A 52 -2.38 -22.70 -21.56
C ASN A 52 -3.81 -23.19 -21.29
N ASN A 53 -4.82 -22.65 -21.97
CA ASN A 53 -6.24 -23.08 -21.88
C ASN A 53 -6.91 -22.84 -20.51
N GLN A 54 -6.29 -22.07 -19.61
CA GLN A 54 -6.88 -21.63 -18.33
C GLN A 54 -7.62 -20.28 -18.50
N ARG A 55 -8.71 -20.27 -19.29
CA ARG A 55 -9.55 -19.07 -19.45
C ARG A 55 -10.51 -18.89 -18.27
N SER A 56 -10.04 -18.26 -17.20
CA SER A 56 -10.96 -17.60 -16.25
C SER A 56 -11.10 -16.12 -16.60
N SER A 57 -12.22 -15.49 -16.25
CA SER A 57 -12.43 -14.04 -16.43
C SER A 57 -11.32 -13.20 -15.78
N TYR A 58 -10.72 -13.71 -14.71
CA TYR A 58 -9.61 -13.07 -14.02
C TYR A 58 -8.29 -13.05 -14.80
N HIS A 59 -8.06 -13.99 -15.71
CA HIS A 59 -6.86 -13.97 -16.57
C HIS A 59 -6.92 -12.82 -17.57
N SER A 60 -8.05 -12.67 -18.26
CA SER A 60 -8.29 -11.54 -19.17
C SER A 60 -8.30 -10.21 -18.41
N TYR A 61 -8.84 -10.19 -17.19
CA TYR A 61 -8.76 -9.02 -16.32
C TYR A 61 -7.31 -8.66 -15.97
N ALA A 62 -6.46 -9.63 -15.63
CA ALA A 62 -5.05 -9.39 -15.33
C ALA A 62 -4.28 -8.82 -16.55
N VAL A 63 -4.59 -9.28 -17.76
CA VAL A 63 -4.08 -8.67 -19.00
C VAL A 63 -4.53 -7.21 -19.10
N ALA A 64 -5.81 -6.92 -18.86
CA ALA A 64 -6.33 -5.55 -18.89
C ALA A 64 -5.64 -4.65 -17.86
N VAL A 65 -5.42 -5.15 -16.63
CA VAL A 65 -4.66 -4.46 -15.58
C VAL A 65 -3.24 -4.14 -16.05
N GLY A 66 -2.56 -5.12 -16.64
CA GLY A 66 -1.20 -4.95 -17.19
C GLY A 66 -1.16 -3.90 -18.29
N VAL A 67 -2.08 -3.96 -19.26
CA VAL A 67 -2.18 -2.99 -20.36
C VAL A 67 -2.49 -1.58 -19.83
N GLY A 68 -3.43 -1.44 -18.90
CA GLY A 68 -3.66 -0.14 -18.24
C GLY A 68 -2.44 0.35 -17.45
N GLY A 69 -1.72 -0.59 -16.83
CA GLY A 69 -0.44 -0.34 -16.16
C GLY A 69 0.70 0.09 -17.10
N ILE A 70 0.55 -0.08 -18.41
CA ILE A 70 1.46 0.45 -19.45
C ILE A 70 0.93 1.82 -19.91
N VAL A 71 -0.35 1.86 -20.31
CA VAL A 71 -0.95 3.03 -20.97
C VAL A 71 -1.03 4.22 -20.03
N LEU A 72 -1.51 4.06 -18.80
CA LEU A 72 -1.68 5.16 -17.85
C LEU A 72 -0.35 5.87 -17.51
N PRO A 73 0.71 5.18 -17.05
CA PRO A 73 1.98 5.86 -16.78
C PRO A 73 2.65 6.38 -18.06
N LEU A 74 2.46 5.73 -19.22
CA LEU A 74 2.96 6.27 -20.49
C LEU A 74 2.30 7.61 -20.82
N LEU A 75 0.97 7.72 -20.69
CA LEU A 75 0.25 8.99 -20.90
C LEU A 75 0.74 10.08 -19.93
N ALA A 76 0.93 9.74 -18.66
CA ALA A 76 1.48 10.67 -17.67
C ALA A 76 2.91 11.11 -18.02
N LEU A 77 3.77 10.19 -18.47
CA LEU A 77 5.13 10.49 -18.93
C LEU A 77 5.16 11.36 -20.20
N LEU A 78 4.24 11.13 -21.15
CA LEU A 78 4.09 11.97 -22.32
C LEU A 78 3.62 13.38 -21.94
N GLN A 79 2.69 13.49 -20.98
CA GLN A 79 2.25 14.77 -20.45
C GLN A 79 3.37 15.51 -19.72
N LEU A 80 4.22 14.80 -18.96
CA LEU A 80 5.42 15.37 -18.34
C LEU A 80 6.40 15.91 -19.40
N LYS A 81 6.62 15.16 -20.47
CA LYS A 81 7.62 15.50 -21.50
C LYS A 81 7.17 16.63 -22.42
N PHE A 82 5.89 16.63 -22.82
CA PHE A 82 5.38 17.54 -23.85
C PHE A 82 4.45 18.63 -23.31
N GLY A 83 3.79 18.40 -22.17
CA GLY A 83 2.88 19.34 -21.53
C GLY A 83 3.60 20.27 -20.57
N LYS A 84 4.38 21.24 -21.09
CA LYS A 84 5.11 22.23 -20.29
C LYS A 84 4.23 22.83 -19.17
N GLY A 85 4.59 22.61 -17.91
CA GLY A 85 3.85 23.10 -16.74
C GLY A 85 2.48 22.46 -16.49
N SER A 86 2.07 21.49 -17.32
CA SER A 86 0.74 20.86 -17.22
C SER A 86 0.56 20.03 -15.96
N MET A 87 1.64 19.46 -15.41
CA MET A 87 1.57 18.54 -14.27
C MET A 87 1.37 19.27 -12.94
N ASP A 88 1.85 20.50 -12.87
CA ASP A 88 1.75 21.36 -11.69
C ASP A 88 0.48 22.22 -11.72
N LYS A 89 -0.28 22.16 -12.83
CA LYS A 89 -1.53 22.89 -12.98
C LYS A 89 -2.50 22.47 -11.88
N GLU A 90 -2.91 23.43 -11.08
CA GLU A 90 -4.01 23.28 -10.12
C GLU A 90 -5.33 23.09 -10.88
N ILE A 91 -6.07 22.06 -10.50
CA ILE A 91 -7.40 21.78 -11.03
C ILE A 91 -8.47 22.34 -10.09
N THR A 92 -8.29 22.12 -8.80
CA THR A 92 -9.21 22.56 -7.76
C THR A 92 -8.48 22.59 -6.42
N THR A 93 -9.06 23.27 -5.43
CA THR A 93 -8.57 23.28 -4.05
C THR A 93 -9.61 22.63 -3.14
N ILE A 94 -9.19 21.68 -2.31
CA ILE A 94 -10.04 21.00 -1.32
C ILE A 94 -9.41 21.20 0.04
N LYS A 95 -10.15 21.78 1.00
CA LYS A 95 -9.67 22.01 2.38
C LYS A 95 -8.28 22.66 2.41
N GLU A 96 -8.11 23.74 1.65
CA GLU A 96 -6.85 24.50 1.54
C GLU A 96 -5.68 23.76 0.88
N GLU A 97 -5.89 22.52 0.40
CA GLU A 97 -4.90 21.77 -0.37
C GLU A 97 -5.21 21.84 -1.87
N ALA A 98 -4.26 22.40 -2.64
CA ALA A 98 -4.33 22.43 -4.09
C ALA A 98 -4.20 21.00 -4.68
N ILE A 99 -5.20 20.59 -5.46
CA ILE A 99 -5.21 19.34 -6.22
C ILE A 99 -4.66 19.62 -7.61
N THR A 100 -3.39 19.29 -7.78
CA THR A 100 -2.67 19.36 -9.07
C THR A 100 -2.91 18.13 -9.95
N VAL A 101 -2.65 18.26 -11.25
CA VAL A 101 -2.69 17.14 -12.21
C VAL A 101 -1.81 15.95 -11.77
N GLN A 102 -0.60 16.20 -11.25
CA GLN A 102 0.26 15.12 -10.73
C GLN A 102 -0.38 14.31 -9.59
N LYS A 103 -1.12 14.98 -8.68
CA LYS A 103 -1.84 14.31 -7.58
C LYS A 103 -2.96 13.41 -8.13
N ILE A 104 -3.67 13.85 -9.16
CA ILE A 104 -4.71 13.03 -9.82
C ILE A 104 -4.10 11.77 -10.44
N TRP A 105 -3.00 11.91 -11.17
CA TRP A 105 -2.30 10.75 -11.74
C TRP A 105 -1.84 9.77 -10.65
N ALA A 106 -1.29 10.27 -9.55
CA ALA A 106 -0.87 9.43 -8.44
C ALA A 106 -2.05 8.65 -7.83
N ILE A 107 -3.16 9.33 -7.54
CA ILE A 107 -4.38 8.69 -7.00
C ILE A 107 -4.94 7.64 -7.97
N LEU A 108 -5.02 7.99 -9.26
CA LEU A 108 -5.50 7.07 -10.30
C LEU A 108 -4.65 5.80 -10.36
N LEU A 109 -3.33 5.93 -10.31
CA LEU A 109 -2.42 4.79 -10.31
C LEU A 109 -2.52 3.95 -9.03
N VAL A 110 -2.72 4.57 -7.86
CA VAL A 110 -2.96 3.83 -6.61
C VAL A 110 -4.22 2.99 -6.71
N LEU A 111 -5.32 3.56 -7.22
CA LEU A 111 -6.57 2.84 -7.40
C LEU A 111 -6.43 1.72 -8.44
N TRP A 112 -5.84 2.02 -9.60
CA TRP A 112 -5.65 1.04 -10.67
C TRP A 112 -4.84 -0.17 -10.21
N TRP A 113 -3.66 0.08 -9.65
CA TRP A 113 -2.79 -0.98 -9.15
C TRP A 113 -3.34 -1.65 -7.89
N GLY A 114 -4.10 -0.93 -7.06
CA GLY A 114 -4.75 -1.48 -5.87
C GLY A 114 -5.78 -2.55 -6.23
N PHE A 115 -6.70 -2.24 -7.16
CA PHE A 115 -7.65 -3.24 -7.66
C PHE A 115 -6.95 -4.38 -8.40
N GLY A 116 -5.93 -4.05 -9.20
CA GLY A 116 -5.11 -5.04 -9.90
C GLY A 116 -4.45 -6.04 -8.96
N ALA A 117 -3.74 -5.55 -7.94
CA ALA A 117 -3.12 -6.39 -6.92
C ALA A 117 -4.16 -7.18 -6.13
N PHE A 118 -5.27 -6.56 -5.73
CA PHE A 118 -6.32 -7.22 -4.97
C PHE A 118 -6.91 -8.42 -5.74
N PHE A 119 -7.53 -8.20 -6.89
CA PHE A 119 -8.16 -9.30 -7.64
C PHE A 119 -7.14 -10.27 -8.23
N GLY A 120 -6.00 -9.74 -8.72
CA GLY A 120 -4.94 -10.53 -9.33
C GLY A 120 -4.29 -11.53 -8.38
N THR A 121 -4.25 -11.22 -7.08
CA THR A 121 -3.53 -12.04 -6.08
C THR A 121 -4.40 -12.72 -5.04
N PHE A 122 -5.63 -12.23 -4.79
CA PHE A 122 -6.56 -12.91 -3.88
C PHE A 122 -7.57 -13.81 -4.62
N LYS A 123 -7.80 -13.60 -5.93
CA LYS A 123 -8.74 -14.40 -6.71
C LYS A 123 -8.03 -15.23 -7.77
N ALA A 124 -7.43 -14.57 -8.76
CA ALA A 124 -6.71 -15.22 -9.86
C ALA A 124 -6.08 -14.14 -10.76
N PRO A 125 -5.09 -14.48 -11.60
CA PRO A 125 -4.49 -15.81 -11.73
C PRO A 125 -3.29 -16.02 -10.79
N PHE A 126 -2.81 -14.98 -10.12
CA PHE A 126 -1.57 -15.02 -9.38
C PHE A 126 -1.83 -15.22 -7.87
N VAL A 127 -2.55 -16.26 -7.47
CA VAL A 127 -2.77 -16.54 -6.03
C VAL A 127 -1.49 -17.05 -5.36
N ALA A 128 -0.79 -17.94 -6.05
CA ALA A 128 0.57 -18.33 -5.69
C ALA A 128 1.58 -17.31 -6.20
N THR A 129 2.71 -17.19 -5.49
CA THR A 129 3.79 -16.29 -5.91
C THR A 129 4.36 -16.69 -7.26
N THR A 130 4.34 -15.73 -8.18
CA THR A 130 4.89 -15.82 -9.52
C THR A 130 5.42 -14.45 -9.94
N ASN A 131 6.00 -14.37 -11.13
CA ASN A 131 6.39 -13.12 -11.77
C ASN A 131 5.24 -12.09 -11.84
N GLY A 132 4.02 -12.52 -12.20
CA GLY A 132 2.85 -11.64 -12.22
C GLY A 132 2.41 -11.18 -10.83
N TYR A 133 2.52 -12.06 -9.82
CA TYR A 133 2.26 -11.70 -8.41
C TYR A 133 3.11 -10.52 -7.96
N PHE A 134 4.44 -10.62 -8.16
CA PHE A 134 5.37 -9.59 -7.73
C PHE A 134 5.22 -8.29 -8.52
N ALA A 135 4.94 -8.36 -9.83
CA ALA A 135 4.71 -7.15 -10.62
C ALA A 135 3.45 -6.39 -10.21
N LEU A 136 2.35 -7.08 -9.88
CA LEU A 136 1.14 -6.41 -9.37
C LEU A 136 1.41 -5.68 -8.05
N TRP A 137 2.05 -6.35 -7.10
CA TRP A 137 2.42 -5.72 -5.82
C TRP A 137 3.44 -4.61 -5.97
N ALA A 138 4.47 -4.79 -6.81
CA ALA A 138 5.45 -3.76 -7.10
C ALA A 138 4.80 -2.52 -7.73
N GLY A 139 3.89 -2.71 -8.69
CA GLY A 139 3.14 -1.62 -9.31
C GLY A 139 2.32 -0.85 -8.27
N PHE A 140 1.68 -1.55 -7.33
CA PHE A 140 0.94 -0.92 -6.23
C PHE A 140 1.85 -0.17 -5.24
N VAL A 141 3.00 -0.76 -4.87
CA VAL A 141 3.96 -0.08 -3.99
C VAL A 141 4.53 1.16 -4.65
N PHE A 142 4.92 1.10 -5.93
CA PHE A 142 5.44 2.26 -6.64
C PHE A 142 4.38 3.35 -6.84
N SER A 143 3.11 3.00 -7.02
CA SER A 143 2.04 4.00 -7.08
C SER A 143 1.79 4.66 -5.73
N LEU A 144 1.83 3.92 -4.62
CA LEU A 144 1.80 4.48 -3.26
C LEU A 144 2.98 5.41 -2.99
N MET A 145 4.20 5.02 -3.41
CA MET A 145 5.37 5.89 -3.31
C MET A 145 5.20 7.16 -4.15
N GLY A 146 4.64 7.04 -5.36
CA GLY A 146 4.34 8.20 -6.21
C GLY A 146 3.32 9.14 -5.56
N LEU A 147 2.30 8.59 -4.90
CA LEU A 147 1.34 9.38 -4.12
C LEU A 147 2.02 10.09 -2.93
N ALA A 148 2.90 9.39 -2.22
CA ALA A 148 3.66 9.99 -1.14
C ALA A 148 4.62 11.09 -1.62
N ASP A 149 5.21 10.93 -2.81
CA ASP A 149 6.09 11.94 -3.42
C ASP A 149 5.33 13.24 -3.72
N VAL A 150 4.04 13.17 -4.11
CA VAL A 150 3.23 14.35 -4.48
C VAL A 150 2.33 14.90 -3.37
N MET A 151 2.13 14.16 -2.27
CA MET A 151 1.30 14.58 -1.14
C MET A 151 2.16 14.90 0.09
N GLU A 152 2.38 16.18 0.36
CA GLU A 152 3.16 16.67 1.51
C GLU A 152 2.60 16.19 2.86
N GLY A 153 1.26 16.12 2.98
CA GLY A 153 0.57 15.62 4.17
C GLY A 153 0.73 14.11 4.41
N VAL A 154 0.99 13.33 3.36
CA VAL A 154 1.24 11.88 3.46
C VAL A 154 2.70 11.63 3.85
N ALA A 155 3.64 12.31 3.21
CA ALA A 155 5.06 12.20 3.51
C ALA A 155 5.41 12.65 4.95
N SER A 156 4.82 13.76 5.41
CA SER A 156 5.02 14.27 6.77
C SER A 156 4.40 13.37 7.85
N LYS A 157 3.18 12.83 7.64
CA LYS A 157 2.53 11.86 8.54
C LYS A 157 3.22 10.49 8.59
N MET A 158 3.97 10.13 7.55
CA MET A 158 4.82 8.94 7.55
C MET A 158 6.11 9.13 8.35
N LYS A 159 6.70 10.33 8.37
CA LYS A 159 7.95 10.61 9.10
C LYS A 159 7.77 10.84 10.62
N GLY A 160 6.56 11.18 11.08
CA GLY A 160 6.34 11.71 12.44
C GLY A 160 6.03 10.72 13.58
N ALA A 161 5.81 9.43 13.35
CA ALA A 161 5.38 8.51 14.41
C ALA A 161 6.27 7.26 14.49
N LYS A 162 7.21 7.24 15.46
CA LYS A 162 8.14 6.12 15.69
C LYS A 162 7.40 4.80 15.87
N VAL A 163 6.34 4.79 16.71
CA VAL A 163 5.45 3.65 16.97
C VAL A 163 4.28 3.56 15.98
N GLY A 164 3.78 4.70 15.49
CA GLY A 164 2.65 4.74 14.56
C GLY A 164 2.98 4.12 13.19
N SER A 165 4.24 4.16 12.74
CA SER A 165 4.60 3.51 11.46
C SER A 165 4.53 1.98 11.52
N PRO A 166 5.17 1.30 12.49
CA PRO A 166 5.01 -0.15 12.63
C PRO A 166 3.57 -0.59 12.95
N ALA A 167 2.84 0.15 13.79
CA ALA A 167 1.43 -0.17 14.10
C ALA A 167 0.52 -0.11 12.87
N ARG A 168 0.70 0.90 11.99
CA ARG A 168 -0.02 0.97 10.70
C ARG A 168 0.34 -0.19 9.77
N GLY A 169 1.62 -0.56 9.72
CA GLY A 169 2.09 -1.74 8.97
C GLY A 169 1.47 -3.04 9.49
N LEU A 170 1.36 -3.18 10.82
CA LEU A 170 0.72 -4.32 11.46
C LEU A 170 -0.78 -4.41 11.16
N ILE A 171 -1.50 -3.28 11.19
CA ILE A 171 -2.91 -3.22 10.78
C ILE A 171 -3.06 -3.66 9.33
N PHE A 172 -2.21 -3.16 8.43
CA PHE A 172 -2.24 -3.55 7.03
C PHE A 172 -2.03 -5.06 6.86
N ALA A 173 -1.03 -5.64 7.53
CA ALA A 173 -0.78 -7.08 7.52
C ALA A 173 -1.99 -7.87 8.06
N ALA A 174 -2.60 -7.42 9.17
CA ALA A 174 -3.79 -8.04 9.76
C ALA A 174 -4.99 -8.03 8.80
N VAL A 175 -5.21 -6.92 8.08
CA VAL A 175 -6.28 -6.82 7.07
C VAL A 175 -6.03 -7.77 5.89
N VAL A 176 -4.80 -7.80 5.36
CA VAL A 176 -4.42 -8.73 4.28
C VAL A 176 -4.63 -10.18 4.73
N LEU A 177 -4.26 -10.50 5.99
CA LEU A 177 -4.43 -11.83 6.56
C LEU A 177 -5.91 -12.21 6.71
N LEU A 178 -6.76 -11.31 7.20
CA LEU A 178 -8.21 -11.53 7.29
C LEU A 178 -8.81 -11.88 5.93
N ILE A 179 -8.46 -11.10 4.90
CA ILE A 179 -8.98 -11.34 3.54
C ILE A 179 -8.47 -12.67 2.99
N ALA A 180 -7.19 -13.01 3.23
CA ALA A 180 -6.60 -14.26 2.77
C ALA A 180 -7.20 -15.51 3.45
N LEU A 181 -7.78 -15.35 4.64
CA LEU A 181 -8.38 -16.46 5.40
C LEU A 181 -9.84 -16.75 5.04
N ILE A 182 -10.54 -15.83 4.35
CA ILE A 182 -11.96 -15.99 3.98
C ILE A 182 -12.25 -17.36 3.33
N PRO A 183 -11.50 -17.82 2.30
CA PRO A 183 -11.81 -19.08 1.62
C PRO A 183 -11.72 -20.32 2.52
N TYR A 184 -11.02 -20.24 3.66
CA TYR A 184 -10.76 -21.37 4.55
C TYR A 184 -11.75 -21.45 5.72
N VAL A 185 -12.62 -20.44 5.89
CA VAL A 185 -13.68 -20.43 6.91
C VAL A 185 -15.08 -20.59 6.33
N GLU A 186 -15.23 -20.57 4.99
CA GLU A 186 -16.52 -20.79 4.32
C GLU A 186 -17.10 -22.19 4.57
N ASN A 187 -16.24 -23.20 4.80
CA ASN A 187 -16.66 -24.55 5.14
C ASN A 187 -16.13 -24.94 6.53
N SER A 188 -17.04 -25.07 7.50
CA SER A 188 -16.72 -25.43 8.89
C SER A 188 -16.06 -26.80 9.06
N ASN A 189 -16.18 -27.68 8.06
CA ASN A 189 -15.51 -28.98 8.02
C ASN A 189 -14.21 -28.96 7.20
N GLY A 190 -13.71 -27.78 6.83
CA GLY A 190 -12.47 -27.62 6.07
C GLY A 190 -11.23 -28.04 6.86
N ALA A 191 -10.23 -28.59 6.16
CA ALA A 191 -9.00 -29.16 6.75
C ALA A 191 -8.17 -28.19 7.61
N PHE A 192 -8.43 -26.88 7.53
CA PHE A 192 -7.74 -25.82 8.28
C PHE A 192 -8.70 -24.83 8.94
N PHE A 193 -9.96 -25.24 9.19
CA PHE A 193 -10.97 -24.33 9.75
C PHE A 193 -10.52 -23.73 11.08
N GLY A 194 -10.01 -24.56 12.00
CA GLY A 194 -9.57 -24.12 13.33
C GLY A 194 -8.38 -23.15 13.28
N GLU A 195 -7.36 -23.47 12.49
CA GLU A 195 -6.22 -22.60 12.24
C GLU A 195 -6.66 -21.26 11.61
N SER A 196 -7.60 -21.31 10.68
CA SER A 196 -8.10 -20.13 9.99
C SER A 196 -8.90 -19.22 10.93
N VAL A 197 -9.76 -19.80 11.76
CA VAL A 197 -10.48 -19.06 12.82
C VAL A 197 -9.49 -18.42 13.79
N PHE A 198 -8.45 -19.14 14.22
CA PHE A 198 -7.40 -18.59 15.07
C PHE A 198 -6.70 -17.38 14.40
N GLY A 199 -6.34 -17.50 13.13
CA GLY A 199 -5.75 -16.41 12.36
C GLY A 199 -6.68 -15.19 12.23
N MET A 200 -7.98 -15.41 11.99
CA MET A 200 -8.96 -14.33 11.90
C MET A 200 -9.13 -13.60 13.24
N VAL A 201 -9.26 -14.35 14.34
CA VAL A 201 -9.35 -13.76 15.69
C VAL A 201 -8.09 -12.99 16.04
N SER A 202 -6.90 -13.57 15.78
CA SER A 202 -5.61 -12.91 16.03
C SER A 202 -5.52 -11.59 15.27
N SER A 203 -5.95 -11.57 14.01
CA SER A 203 -5.95 -10.36 13.16
C SER A 203 -6.96 -9.32 13.65
N ALA A 204 -8.19 -9.71 13.99
CA ALA A 204 -9.22 -8.82 14.48
C ALA A 204 -8.83 -8.15 15.81
N VAL A 205 -8.32 -8.94 16.77
CA VAL A 205 -7.79 -8.42 18.04
C VAL A 205 -6.62 -7.47 17.78
N THR A 206 -5.70 -7.84 16.88
CA THR A 206 -4.56 -6.99 16.52
C THR A 206 -5.00 -5.63 15.98
N ILE A 207 -6.02 -5.57 15.11
CA ILE A 207 -6.52 -4.30 14.57
C ILE A 207 -7.01 -3.39 15.70
N VAL A 208 -7.82 -3.92 16.63
CA VAL A 208 -8.34 -3.14 17.76
C VAL A 208 -7.19 -2.63 18.65
N VAL A 209 -6.25 -3.51 19.01
CA VAL A 209 -5.12 -3.15 19.87
C VAL A 209 -4.20 -2.14 19.18
N ALA A 210 -3.87 -2.35 17.90
CA ALA A 210 -3.00 -1.45 17.15
C ALA A 210 -3.64 -0.07 16.92
N LEU A 211 -4.96 0.00 16.73
CA LEU A 211 -5.69 1.28 16.73
C LEU A 211 -5.59 1.95 18.11
N GLY A 212 -5.75 1.18 19.19
CA GLY A 212 -5.52 1.67 20.55
C GLY A 212 -4.11 2.26 20.72
N LEU A 213 -3.07 1.56 20.26
CA LEU A 213 -1.69 2.05 20.31
C LEU A 213 -1.45 3.32 19.47
N ILE A 214 -2.26 3.57 18.43
CA ILE A 214 -2.16 4.76 17.58
C ILE A 214 -2.89 5.96 18.20
N PHE A 215 -4.04 5.74 18.83
CA PHE A 215 -4.94 6.82 19.26
C PHE A 215 -4.96 7.08 20.77
N LEU A 216 -4.48 6.14 21.60
CA LEU A 216 -4.38 6.34 23.04
C LEU A 216 -3.04 6.98 23.36
N ASP A 217 -3.06 8.31 23.47
CA ASP A 217 -1.93 9.07 23.98
C ASP A 217 -1.74 8.75 25.48
N ASN A 218 -0.49 8.51 25.90
CA ASN A 218 -0.08 8.27 27.30
C ASN A 218 -0.41 6.88 27.89
N LEU A 219 -0.29 5.81 27.11
CA LEU A 219 -0.17 4.46 27.68
C LEU A 219 1.03 4.40 28.62
N GLU A 220 0.82 3.92 29.86
CA GLU A 220 1.91 3.69 30.79
C GLU A 220 2.94 2.77 30.14
N HIS A 221 4.22 3.15 30.23
CA HIS A 221 5.32 2.45 29.55
C HIS A 221 5.32 0.93 29.79
N LYS A 222 5.08 0.49 31.03
CA LYS A 222 5.01 -0.94 31.37
C LYS A 222 3.83 -1.65 30.68
N ILE A 223 2.70 -0.97 30.53
CA ILE A 223 1.53 -1.49 29.81
C ILE A 223 1.85 -1.58 28.32
N ALA A 224 2.46 -0.55 27.73
CA ALA A 224 2.88 -0.57 26.32
C ALA A 224 3.87 -1.71 26.03
N GLN A 225 4.84 -1.92 26.93
CA GLN A 225 5.77 -3.06 26.88
C GLN A 225 5.04 -4.41 26.94
N ALA A 226 4.14 -4.59 27.91
CA ALA A 226 3.38 -5.83 28.05
C ALA A 226 2.51 -6.11 26.82
N VAL A 227 1.76 -5.11 26.33
CA VAL A 227 0.91 -5.23 25.15
C VAL A 227 1.73 -5.57 23.90
N SER A 228 2.85 -4.88 23.68
CA SER A 228 3.71 -5.12 22.53
C SER A 228 4.38 -6.50 22.56
N ALA A 229 4.78 -6.99 23.74
CA ALA A 229 5.31 -8.34 23.91
C ALA A 229 4.24 -9.41 23.63
N VAL A 230 3.01 -9.21 24.13
CA VAL A 230 1.87 -10.10 23.85
C VAL A 230 1.56 -10.12 22.35
N LEU A 231 1.56 -8.97 21.68
CA LEU A 231 1.38 -8.90 20.22
C LEU A 231 2.49 -9.65 19.47
N ALA A 232 3.75 -9.49 19.86
CA ALA A 232 4.86 -10.21 19.22
C ALA A 232 4.72 -11.73 19.38
N LEU A 233 4.35 -12.22 20.56
CA LEU A 233 4.09 -13.64 20.81
C LEU A 233 2.86 -14.16 20.06
N LEU A 234 1.78 -13.37 20.03
CA LEU A 234 0.58 -13.70 19.27
C LEU A 234 0.93 -13.89 17.79
N TRP A 235 1.63 -12.93 17.18
CA TRP A 235 2.00 -13.03 15.78
C TRP A 235 3.04 -14.10 15.50
N LEU A 236 3.90 -14.43 16.47
CA LEU A 236 4.81 -15.57 16.36
C LEU A 236 4.02 -16.88 16.26
N ALA A 237 3.00 -17.04 17.11
CA ALA A 237 2.07 -18.16 17.04
C ALA A 237 1.22 -18.13 15.76
N THR A 238 0.73 -16.96 15.33
CA THR A 238 -0.02 -16.79 14.07
C THR A 238 0.80 -17.22 12.87
N ALA A 239 2.04 -16.73 12.72
CA ALA A 239 2.92 -17.16 11.64
C ALA A 239 3.22 -18.66 11.73
N GLY A 240 3.58 -19.15 12.92
CA GLY A 240 3.87 -20.57 13.16
C GLY A 240 2.70 -21.49 12.77
N ILE A 241 1.50 -21.22 13.27
CA ILE A 241 0.32 -22.03 12.98
C ILE A 241 -0.04 -21.92 11.49
N LEU A 242 -0.16 -20.70 10.96
CA LEU A 242 -0.70 -20.52 9.62
C LEU A 242 0.24 -20.97 8.50
N THR A 243 1.55 -21.01 8.73
CA THR A 243 2.53 -21.39 7.70
C THR A 243 3.16 -22.76 7.88
N PHE A 244 3.13 -23.35 9.08
CA PHE A 244 3.62 -24.72 9.30
C PHE A 244 2.50 -25.75 9.38
N ARG A 245 1.32 -25.39 9.92
CA ARG A 245 0.13 -26.28 9.94
C ARG A 245 -0.79 -25.99 8.77
N GLY A 246 -0.94 -24.73 8.39
CA GLY A 246 -1.78 -24.30 7.28
C GLY A 246 -2.76 -23.19 7.68
N PRO A 247 -3.47 -22.59 6.73
CA PRO A 247 -3.58 -23.03 5.34
C PRO A 247 -2.45 -22.54 4.41
N PHE A 248 -1.57 -21.64 4.86
CA PHE A 248 -0.58 -20.97 4.01
C PHE A 248 0.74 -21.76 3.95
N LEU A 249 0.70 -22.99 3.46
CA LEU A 249 1.89 -23.84 3.29
C LEU A 249 2.75 -23.44 2.07
N LEU A 250 2.16 -22.69 1.14
CA LEU A 250 2.84 -22.10 -0.01
C LEU A 250 2.83 -20.57 0.11
N THR A 251 3.80 -19.94 -0.53
CA THR A 251 3.94 -18.49 -0.55
C THR A 251 2.80 -17.83 -1.33
N GLY A 252 2.25 -16.77 -0.74
CA GLY A 252 1.12 -15.98 -1.24
C GLY A 252 0.73 -14.91 -0.23
N ASN A 253 -0.45 -14.28 -0.41
CA ASN A 253 -0.87 -13.14 0.43
C ASN A 253 -0.91 -13.48 1.92
N GLY A 254 -1.55 -14.59 2.31
CA GLY A 254 -1.65 -14.99 3.72
C GLY A 254 -0.30 -15.35 4.34
N PHE A 255 0.58 -16.00 3.57
CA PHE A 255 1.95 -16.31 3.99
C PHE A 255 2.73 -15.02 4.29
N PHE A 256 2.79 -14.08 3.34
CA PHE A 256 3.52 -12.83 3.53
C PHE A 256 2.88 -11.93 4.59
N ALA A 257 1.56 -11.89 4.69
CA ALA A 257 0.87 -11.15 5.74
C ALA A 257 1.22 -11.67 7.14
N SER A 258 1.30 -12.99 7.31
CA SER A 258 1.70 -13.62 8.57
C SER A 258 3.09 -13.18 9.00
N TYR A 259 4.08 -13.22 8.11
CA TYR A 259 5.46 -12.81 8.42
C TYR A 259 5.64 -11.28 8.49
N ALA A 260 4.93 -10.51 7.67
CA ALA A 260 4.96 -9.05 7.73
C ALA A 260 4.38 -8.55 9.06
N GLY A 261 3.25 -9.13 9.51
CA GLY A 261 2.68 -8.81 10.81
C GLY A 261 3.58 -9.24 11.96
N LEU A 262 4.23 -10.40 11.86
CA LEU A 262 5.26 -10.82 12.82
C LEU A 262 6.39 -9.79 12.93
N PHE A 263 6.97 -9.40 11.79
CA PHE A 263 8.05 -8.42 11.75
C PHE A 263 7.62 -7.07 12.35
N MET A 264 6.44 -6.57 11.98
CA MET A 264 5.91 -5.31 12.51
C MET A 264 5.62 -5.39 14.02
N ALA A 265 5.07 -6.52 14.51
CA ALA A 265 4.84 -6.72 15.94
C ALA A 265 6.16 -6.73 16.73
N PHE A 266 7.21 -7.36 16.21
CA PHE A 266 8.55 -7.30 16.79
C PHE A 266 9.16 -5.90 16.75
N GLN A 267 8.91 -5.12 15.69
CA GLN A 267 9.35 -3.72 15.65
C GLN A 267 8.67 -2.87 16.72
N ILE A 268 7.35 -3.01 16.90
CA ILE A 268 6.61 -2.32 17.98
C ILE A 268 7.18 -2.71 19.35
N CYS A 269 7.39 -4.02 19.57
CA CYS A 269 8.00 -4.53 20.81
C CYS A 269 9.40 -3.97 21.02
N SER A 270 10.26 -4.01 20.01
CA SER A 270 11.61 -3.45 20.08
C SER A 270 11.59 -1.96 20.43
N GLN A 271 10.67 -1.18 19.88
CA GLN A 271 10.56 0.25 20.20
C GLN A 271 10.12 0.47 21.64
N ALA A 272 9.10 -0.27 22.11
CA ALA A 272 8.62 -0.18 23.49
C ALA A 272 9.67 -0.58 24.55
N PHE A 273 10.63 -1.42 24.20
CA PHE A 273 11.70 -1.86 25.12
C PHE A 273 13.02 -1.09 24.97
N LEU A 274 13.30 -0.50 23.80
CA LEU A 274 14.57 0.19 23.53
C LEU A 274 14.48 1.72 23.55
N GLU A 275 13.28 2.30 23.52
CA GLU A 275 13.14 3.74 23.74
C GLU A 275 13.62 4.08 25.16
N LYS A 276 14.80 4.68 25.25
CA LYS A 276 15.34 5.23 26.50
C LYS A 276 14.47 6.41 26.93
N GLN A 277 14.12 6.40 28.21
CA GLN A 277 13.38 7.44 28.92
C GLN A 277 13.98 8.83 28.71
#